data_AF-A0A9Q4Q0M3-F1
#
_entry.id   AF-A0A9Q4Q0M3-F1
#
_cell.length_a   1.000
_cell.length_b   1.000
_cell.length_c   1.000
_cell.angle_alpha   90.00
_cell.angle_beta   90.00
_cell.angle_gamma   90.00
#
_symmetry.space_group_name_H-M   'P 1'
#
loop_
_entity.id
_entity.type
_entity.pdbx_description
1 polymer ?
#
loop_
_entity_poly.entity_id
_entity_poly.type
_entity_poly.pdbx_seq_one_letter_code
_entity_poly.pdbx_strand_id
1 'polypeptide(L)'
;MMGGDQQTFDLVIDLVEAWIPEKAYGHERDFQSELQDYLDYELNERQGGGGMGQQRELPVSTERGKAKADVVVDDLVGIELKRDLTNSQRNKLDGQINEYLKEYPYVIVCTCGIQDLDGWRRLKNEYEGSSGFGMNQQEVVFIHKRTENFGKDPSEFRENNDGIFGGGSIL
;
A
#
# COMPACT_ATOMS: atom_id res chain seq x y z
N MET A 1 12.99 18.92 -5.01
CA MET A 1 13.04 17.76 -5.92
C MET A 1 11.75 16.94 -5.81
N MET A 2 10.56 17.58 -5.72
CA MET A 2 9.29 16.92 -5.37
C MET A 2 8.72 15.97 -6.44
N GLY A 3 9.24 16.00 -7.68
CA GLY A 3 8.71 15.15 -8.75
C GLY A 3 9.13 13.69 -8.67
N GLY A 4 10.29 13.38 -8.05
CA GLY A 4 10.80 12.02 -7.96
C GLY A 4 10.12 11.20 -6.86
N ASP A 5 9.88 11.83 -5.71
CA ASP A 5 9.35 11.16 -4.52
C ASP A 5 7.87 10.79 -4.71
N GLN A 6 7.07 11.72 -5.27
CA GLN A 6 5.67 11.43 -5.62
C GLN A 6 5.57 10.29 -6.65
N GLN A 7 6.46 10.27 -7.66
CA GLN A 7 6.48 9.17 -8.65
C GLN A 7 6.79 7.83 -8.01
N THR A 8 7.73 7.77 -7.04
CA THR A 8 7.99 6.55 -6.27
C THR A 8 6.77 6.15 -5.46
N PHE A 9 6.11 7.11 -4.81
CA PHE A 9 4.91 6.83 -4.01
C PHE A 9 3.75 6.29 -4.85
N ASP A 10 3.42 6.95 -5.96
CA ASP A 10 2.36 6.53 -6.89
C ASP A 10 2.64 5.11 -7.43
N LEU A 11 3.90 4.83 -7.79
CA LEU A 11 4.32 3.49 -8.22
C LEU A 11 4.14 2.44 -7.12
N VAL A 12 4.51 2.74 -5.88
CA VAL A 12 4.35 1.81 -4.76
C VAL A 12 2.86 1.57 -4.49
N ILE A 13 1.99 2.58 -4.61
CA ILE A 13 0.53 2.39 -4.53
C ILE A 13 0.07 1.39 -5.60
N ASP A 14 0.42 1.62 -6.87
CA ASP A 14 0.01 0.76 -7.99
C ASP A 14 0.45 -0.69 -7.76
N LEU A 15 1.69 -0.88 -7.29
CA LEU A 15 2.22 -2.21 -6.99
C LEU A 15 1.50 -2.86 -5.80
N VAL A 16 1.31 -2.12 -4.71
CA VAL A 16 0.58 -2.63 -3.54
C VAL A 16 -0.85 -2.94 -3.93
N GLU A 17 -1.51 -2.16 -4.78
CA GLU A 17 -2.86 -2.42 -5.30
C GLU A 17 -2.93 -3.64 -6.24
N ALA A 18 -1.93 -3.84 -7.08
CA ALA A 18 -1.83 -4.99 -7.98
C ALA A 18 -1.48 -6.30 -7.26
N TRP A 19 -0.75 -6.23 -6.14
CA TRP A 19 -0.40 -7.40 -5.35
C TRP A 19 -1.64 -8.13 -4.82
N ILE A 20 -1.67 -9.44 -4.97
CA ILE A 20 -2.69 -10.32 -4.42
C ILE A 20 -1.97 -11.34 -3.56
N PRO A 21 -2.26 -11.42 -2.24
CA PRO A 21 -1.65 -12.44 -1.40
C PRO A 21 -1.86 -13.84 -1.96
N GLU A 22 -0.81 -14.68 -1.97
CA GLU A 22 -0.89 -16.05 -2.50
C GLU A 22 -1.93 -16.91 -1.78
N LYS A 23 -2.16 -16.64 -0.49
CA LYS A 23 -3.14 -17.37 0.33
C LYS A 23 -3.52 -16.57 1.58
N ALA A 24 -4.52 -17.07 2.30
CA ALA A 24 -4.87 -16.58 3.62
C ALA A 24 -3.89 -17.11 4.67
N TYR A 25 -2.86 -16.34 5.01
CA TYR A 25 -1.88 -16.75 6.02
C TYR A 25 -2.41 -16.67 7.45
N GLY A 26 -1.85 -17.53 8.30
CA GLY A 26 -2.14 -17.59 9.73
C GLY A 26 -1.39 -16.55 10.56
N HIS A 27 -0.42 -15.82 9.99
CA HIS A 27 0.40 -14.80 10.67
C HIS A 27 0.59 -13.55 9.80
N GLU A 28 0.55 -12.36 10.43
CA GLU A 28 0.76 -11.07 9.75
C GLU A 28 2.13 -10.99 9.08
N ARG A 29 3.17 -11.53 9.74
CA ARG A 29 4.54 -11.61 9.23
C ARG A 29 4.67 -12.32 7.88
N ASP A 30 3.81 -13.30 7.60
CA ASP A 30 3.86 -14.03 6.33
C ASP A 30 3.43 -13.12 5.17
N PHE A 31 2.37 -12.31 5.37
CA PHE A 31 1.95 -11.29 4.41
C PHE A 31 3.00 -10.19 4.25
N GLN A 32 3.67 -9.79 5.34
CA GLN A 32 4.74 -8.78 5.29
C GLN A 32 5.93 -9.27 4.46
N SER A 33 6.35 -10.52 4.66
CA SER A 33 7.47 -11.12 3.94
C SER A 33 7.14 -11.26 2.45
N GLU A 34 5.94 -11.74 2.13
CA GLU A 34 5.51 -11.86 0.73
C GLU A 34 5.41 -10.48 0.04
N LEU A 35 4.85 -9.48 0.71
CA LEU A 35 4.76 -8.12 0.14
C LEU A 35 6.16 -7.52 -0.07
N GLN A 36 7.09 -7.75 0.85
CA GLN A 36 8.48 -7.31 0.70
C GLN A 36 9.10 -7.94 -0.55
N ASP A 37 9.04 -9.27 -0.68
CA ASP A 37 9.61 -10.00 -1.81
C ASP A 37 8.99 -9.54 -3.14
N TYR A 38 7.67 -9.35 -3.18
CA TYR A 38 6.96 -8.84 -4.35
C TYR A 38 7.41 -7.43 -4.74
N LEU A 39 7.47 -6.50 -3.79
CA LEU A 39 7.86 -5.11 -4.07
C LEU A 39 9.32 -5.04 -4.51
N ASP A 40 10.22 -5.79 -3.88
CA ASP A 40 11.63 -5.81 -4.28
C ASP A 40 11.81 -6.32 -5.72
N TYR A 41 11.13 -7.42 -6.06
CA TYR A 41 11.13 -7.96 -7.42
C TYR A 41 10.57 -6.96 -8.44
N GLU A 42 9.40 -6.38 -8.19
CA GLU A 42 8.73 -5.48 -9.14
C GLU A 42 9.48 -4.16 -9.33
N LEU A 43 10.05 -3.60 -8.26
CA LEU A 43 10.79 -2.33 -8.31
C LEU A 43 12.17 -2.50 -8.93
N ASN A 44 12.90 -3.56 -8.57
CA ASN A 44 14.33 -3.67 -8.90
C ASN A 44 14.61 -4.67 -10.04
N GLU A 45 13.92 -5.82 -10.07
CA GLU A 45 14.20 -6.87 -11.05
C GLU A 45 13.37 -6.73 -12.33
N ARG A 46 12.07 -6.44 -12.20
CA ARG A 46 11.17 -6.32 -13.35
C ARG A 46 11.42 -5.05 -14.17
N GLN A 47 11.75 -3.94 -13.52
CA GLN A 47 12.16 -2.70 -14.22
C GLN A 47 13.59 -2.79 -14.78
N GLY A 48 14.42 -3.69 -14.26
CA GLY A 48 15.81 -3.87 -14.69
C GLY A 48 16.02 -4.63 -15.99
N GLY A 49 14.95 -5.19 -16.58
CA GLY A 49 15.05 -6.10 -17.72
C GLY A 49 15.01 -5.48 -19.13
N GLY A 50 14.82 -4.16 -19.31
CA GLY A 50 14.29 -3.67 -20.59
C GLY A 50 14.75 -2.33 -21.20
N GLY A 51 15.58 -1.48 -20.56
CA GLY A 51 15.90 -0.21 -21.22
C GLY A 51 16.94 0.68 -20.54
N MET A 52 17.71 1.38 -21.36
CA MET A 52 18.71 2.40 -21.01
C MET A 52 18.09 3.63 -20.30
N GLY A 53 17.58 3.46 -19.08
CA GLY A 53 17.26 4.53 -18.15
C GLY A 53 18.11 4.35 -16.88
N GLN A 54 18.46 5.45 -16.20
CA GLN A 54 19.18 5.37 -14.91
C GLN A 54 18.38 4.49 -13.93
N GLN A 55 18.86 3.28 -13.70
CA GLN A 55 18.30 2.33 -12.74
C GLN A 55 18.48 2.95 -11.35
N ARG A 56 17.38 3.44 -10.76
CA ARG A 56 17.33 3.76 -9.34
C ARG A 56 16.97 2.46 -8.62
N GLU A 57 17.92 1.90 -7.89
CA GLU A 57 17.67 0.79 -6.96
C GLU A 57 16.86 1.35 -5.79
N LEU A 58 15.62 0.88 -5.62
CA LEU A 58 14.71 1.33 -4.56
C LEU A 58 14.71 0.24 -3.48
N PRO A 59 15.48 0.40 -2.39
CA PRO A 59 15.62 -0.65 -1.39
C PRO A 59 14.30 -0.89 -0.67
N VAL A 60 13.91 -2.17 -0.57
CA VAL A 60 12.74 -2.61 0.19
C VAL A 60 13.21 -3.33 1.45
N SER A 61 12.70 -2.93 2.61
CA SER A 61 13.16 -3.44 3.91
C SER A 61 12.02 -3.57 4.91
N THR A 62 12.17 -4.45 5.89
CA THR A 62 11.21 -4.65 7.00
C THR A 62 11.79 -4.15 8.32
N GLU A 63 10.91 -3.84 9.28
CA GLU A 63 11.26 -3.45 10.65
C GLU A 63 12.23 -2.24 10.73
N ARG A 64 12.10 -1.31 9.78
CA ARG A 64 13.01 -0.17 9.63
C ARG A 64 12.47 1.11 10.27
N GLY A 65 13.39 1.97 10.71
CA GLY A 65 13.05 3.21 11.44
C GLY A 65 12.78 2.98 12.92
N LYS A 66 12.42 4.04 13.66
CA LYS A 66 12.08 3.93 15.09
C LYS A 66 10.65 3.39 15.27
N ALA A 67 9.78 3.67 14.31
CA ALA A 67 8.42 3.16 14.22
C ALA A 67 8.36 1.67 13.89
N LYS A 68 9.49 1.07 13.44
CA LYS A 68 9.60 -0.32 12.99
C LYS A 68 8.54 -0.66 11.96
N ALA A 69 8.61 0.04 10.84
CA ALA A 69 7.60 -0.12 9.83
C ALA A 69 7.59 -1.53 9.26
N ASP A 70 6.41 -2.08 8.98
CA ASP A 70 6.28 -3.47 8.53
C ASP A 70 7.02 -3.67 7.22
N VAL A 71 6.84 -2.76 6.25
CA VAL A 71 7.65 -2.65 5.03
C VAL A 71 7.98 -1.19 4.76
N VAL A 72 9.18 -0.90 4.26
CA VAL A 72 9.66 0.43 3.90
C VAL A 72 10.32 0.39 2.53
N VAL A 73 9.93 1.32 1.66
CA VAL A 73 10.53 1.53 0.33
C VAL A 73 11.31 2.85 0.33
N ASP A 74 12.61 2.77 0.03
CA ASP A 74 13.53 3.91 -0.13
C ASP A 74 13.57 4.92 1.04
N ASP A 75 13.33 4.46 2.28
CA ASP A 75 13.12 5.32 3.46
C ASP A 75 12.05 6.42 3.26
N LEU A 76 11.19 6.25 2.26
CA LEU A 76 10.27 7.27 1.77
C LEU A 76 8.81 6.88 2.04
N VAL A 77 8.48 5.61 1.77
CA VAL A 77 7.13 5.07 1.90
C VAL A 77 7.13 4.04 3.02
N GLY A 78 6.43 4.33 4.11
CA GLY A 78 6.18 3.37 5.18
C GLY A 78 4.87 2.62 4.95
N ILE A 79 4.89 1.29 5.00
CA ILE A 79 3.70 0.45 4.83
C ILE A 79 3.41 -0.23 6.17
N GLU A 80 2.23 0.02 6.73
CA GLU A 80 1.71 -0.69 7.90
C GLU A 80 0.69 -1.72 7.41
N LEU A 81 0.95 -3.00 7.69
CA LEU A 81 0.15 -4.12 7.24
C LEU A 81 -0.66 -4.70 8.40
N LYS A 82 -1.95 -4.97 8.18
CA LYS A 82 -2.80 -5.62 9.18
C LYS A 82 -3.49 -6.85 8.60
N ARG A 83 -3.47 -7.97 9.33
CA ARG A 83 -4.32 -9.12 9.01
C ARG A 83 -5.65 -9.04 9.77
N ASP A 84 -6.75 -9.31 9.07
CA ASP A 84 -8.09 -9.46 9.64
C ASP A 84 -8.47 -8.31 10.57
N LEU A 85 -8.32 -7.07 10.10
CA LEU A 85 -8.40 -5.88 10.96
C LEU A 85 -9.67 -5.88 11.82
N THR A 86 -9.48 -5.90 13.13
CA THR A 86 -10.53 -5.88 14.14
C THR A 86 -10.69 -4.51 14.78
N ASN A 87 -11.84 -4.27 15.42
CA ASN A 87 -12.11 -3.01 16.13
C ASN A 87 -11.06 -2.70 17.22
N SER A 88 -10.59 -3.72 17.96
CA SER A 88 -9.58 -3.52 19.01
C SER A 88 -8.21 -3.09 18.46
N GLN A 89 -7.89 -3.46 17.22
CA GLN A 89 -6.65 -3.05 16.55
C GLN A 89 -6.73 -1.62 16.00
N ARG A 90 -7.92 -1.08 15.76
CA ARG A 90 -8.11 0.24 15.12
C ARG A 90 -7.39 1.38 15.85
N ASN A 91 -7.57 1.49 17.17
CA ASN A 91 -6.95 2.57 17.94
C ASN A 91 -5.41 2.42 17.97
N LYS A 92 -4.91 1.18 17.93
CA LYS A 92 -3.47 0.93 17.81
C LYS A 92 -2.96 1.35 16.43
N LEU A 93 -3.70 1.00 15.38
CA LEU A 93 -3.38 1.35 14.00
C LEU A 93 -3.30 2.87 13.80
N ASP A 94 -4.26 3.63 14.35
CA ASP A 94 -4.21 5.10 14.32
C ASP A 94 -2.93 5.66 14.97
N GLY A 95 -2.53 5.12 16.13
CA GLY A 95 -1.26 5.48 16.77
C GLY A 95 -0.03 5.12 15.93
N GLN A 96 -0.07 3.98 15.23
CA GLN A 96 1.01 3.54 14.34
C GLN A 96 1.14 4.43 13.11
N ILE A 97 0.03 4.80 12.47
CA ILE A 97 0.03 5.74 11.34
C ILE A 97 0.67 7.07 11.76
N ASN A 98 0.26 7.63 12.90
CA ASN A 98 0.83 8.87 13.43
C ASN A 98 2.33 8.75 13.77
N GLU A 99 2.81 7.58 14.17
CA GLU A 99 4.25 7.35 14.40
C GLU A 99 5.00 7.27 13.07
N TYR A 100 4.45 6.59 12.07
CA TYR A 100 5.04 6.50 10.74
C TYR A 100 5.14 7.86 10.07
N LEU A 101 4.11 8.71 10.19
CA LEU A 101 4.11 10.07 9.66
C LEU A 101 5.19 10.95 10.30
N LYS A 102 5.80 10.58 11.43
CA LYS A 102 6.96 11.33 11.96
C LYS A 102 8.26 11.02 11.21
N GLU A 103 8.32 9.89 10.52
CA GLU A 103 9.52 9.36 9.87
C GLU A 103 9.42 9.40 8.35
N TYR A 104 8.23 9.15 7.81
CA TYR A 104 7.99 8.99 6.38
C TYR A 104 7.03 10.07 5.88
N PRO A 105 7.31 10.71 4.73
CA PRO A 105 6.36 11.61 4.09
C PRO A 105 5.12 10.88 3.54
N TYR A 106 5.24 9.59 3.25
CA TYR A 106 4.17 8.79 2.68
C TYR A 106 3.90 7.53 3.50
N VAL A 107 2.62 7.25 3.78
CA VAL A 107 2.21 6.06 4.53
C VAL A 107 1.13 5.30 3.76
N ILE A 108 1.32 3.99 3.61
CA ILE A 108 0.31 3.09 3.06
C ILE A 108 -0.19 2.18 4.18
N VAL A 109 -1.48 2.18 4.42
CA VAL A 109 -2.15 1.24 5.32
C VAL A 109 -2.74 0.12 4.49
N CYS A 110 -2.17 -1.08 4.58
CA CYS A 110 -2.61 -2.24 3.83
C CYS A 110 -3.29 -3.26 4.75
N THR A 111 -4.54 -3.64 4.46
CA THR A 111 -5.24 -4.70 5.21
C THR A 111 -5.42 -5.95 4.37
N CYS A 112 -5.03 -7.10 4.91
CA CYS A 112 -5.34 -8.41 4.35
C CYS A 112 -6.51 -9.02 5.13
N GLY A 113 -7.73 -8.78 4.64
CA GLY A 113 -8.96 -9.05 5.36
C GLY A 113 -9.32 -7.99 6.40
N ILE A 114 -10.63 -7.76 6.58
CA ILE A 114 -11.19 -6.81 7.55
C ILE A 114 -12.38 -7.48 8.24
N GLN A 115 -12.37 -7.51 9.57
CA GLN A 115 -13.52 -7.92 10.37
C GLN A 115 -14.42 -6.72 10.74
N ASP A 116 -13.82 -5.54 10.91
CA ASP A 116 -14.53 -4.28 11.21
C ASP A 116 -14.51 -3.31 10.02
N LEU A 117 -15.38 -3.55 9.04
CA LEU A 117 -15.47 -2.71 7.83
C LEU A 117 -15.89 -1.27 8.14
N ASP A 118 -16.73 -1.06 9.15
CA ASP A 118 -17.21 0.26 9.52
C ASP A 118 -16.10 1.06 10.21
N GLY A 119 -15.35 0.42 11.11
CA GLY A 119 -14.15 1.00 11.72
C GLY A 119 -13.09 1.37 10.68
N TRP A 120 -12.85 0.50 9.69
CA TRP A 120 -11.96 0.79 8.57
C TRP A 120 -12.38 2.02 7.77
N ARG A 121 -13.66 2.10 7.37
CA ARG A 121 -14.19 3.24 6.60
C ARG A 121 -14.09 4.55 7.38
N ARG A 122 -14.35 4.53 8.69
CA ARG A 122 -14.21 5.71 9.54
C ARG A 122 -12.76 6.18 9.59
N LEU A 123 -11.83 5.28 9.85
CA LEU A 123 -10.40 5.59 9.90
C LEU A 123 -9.92 6.16 8.56
N LYS A 124 -10.27 5.51 7.44
CA LYS A 124 -9.95 6.00 6.09
C LYS A 124 -10.46 7.45 5.87
N ASN A 125 -11.72 7.71 6.19
CA ASN A 125 -12.32 9.04 6.03
C ASN A 125 -11.67 10.11 6.91
N GLU A 126 -11.17 9.75 8.10
CA GLU A 126 -10.47 10.68 8.99
C GLU A 126 -9.18 11.19 8.33
N TYR A 127 -8.40 10.32 7.69
CA TYR A 127 -7.16 10.70 7.02
C TYR A 127 -7.38 11.35 5.65
N GLU A 128 -8.31 10.84 4.84
CA GLU A 128 -8.63 11.45 3.53
C GLU A 128 -9.30 12.82 3.68
N GLY A 129 -10.17 12.97 4.69
CA GLY A 129 -10.90 14.21 4.99
C GLY A 129 -10.07 15.27 5.73
N SER A 130 -8.93 14.89 6.30
CA SER A 130 -8.02 15.82 7.01
C SER A 130 -7.08 16.60 6.08
N SER A 131 -7.13 16.34 4.76
CA SER A 131 -6.32 17.00 3.72
C SER A 131 -6.61 18.50 3.50
N GLY A 132 -7.22 19.18 4.47
CA GLY A 132 -7.75 20.55 4.33
C GLY A 132 -6.98 21.67 5.05
N PHE A 133 -6.11 21.41 6.03
CA PHE A 133 -5.49 22.50 6.80
C PHE A 133 -4.10 22.14 7.35
N GLY A 134 -3.04 22.39 6.58
CA GLY A 134 -1.68 22.42 7.13
C GLY A 134 -0.58 22.15 6.11
N MET A 135 0.49 22.95 6.18
CA MET A 135 1.70 22.91 5.34
C MET A 135 2.59 21.68 5.54
N ASN A 136 2.02 20.49 5.82
CA ASN A 136 2.77 19.24 5.85
C ASN A 136 2.19 18.32 4.77
N GLN A 137 2.97 18.08 3.70
CA GLN A 137 2.63 17.27 2.52
C GLN A 137 2.66 15.76 2.82
N GLN A 138 2.17 15.36 3.98
CA GLN A 138 2.17 13.95 4.36
C GLN A 138 0.90 13.29 3.86
N GLU A 139 1.04 12.17 3.16
CA GLU A 139 -0.08 11.50 2.49
C GLU A 139 -0.27 10.08 3.04
N VAL A 140 -1.53 9.72 3.30
CA VAL A 140 -1.90 8.39 3.80
C VAL A 140 -2.90 7.74 2.86
N VAL A 141 -2.55 6.55 2.36
CA VAL A 141 -3.39 5.77 1.45
C VAL A 141 -3.82 4.46 2.09
N PHE A 142 -5.11 4.12 1.93
CA PHE A 142 -5.74 2.94 2.54
C PHE A 142 -6.08 1.90 1.47
N ILE A 143 -5.41 0.75 1.53
CA ILE A 143 -5.60 -0.38 0.60
C ILE A 143 -6.16 -1.59 1.35
N HIS A 144 -7.19 -2.22 0.78
CA HIS A 144 -7.80 -3.44 1.34
C HIS A 144 -7.72 -4.59 0.34
N LYS A 145 -7.03 -5.65 0.76
CA LYS A 145 -6.93 -6.94 0.08
C LYS A 145 -8.03 -7.87 0.59
N ARG A 146 -9.05 -8.07 -0.25
CA ARG A 146 -10.19 -8.94 0.04
C ARG A 146 -9.73 -10.40 0.06
N THR A 147 -10.04 -11.11 1.14
CA THR A 147 -9.63 -12.51 1.33
C THR A 147 -10.17 -13.45 0.26
N GLU A 148 -11.33 -13.14 -0.33
CA GLU A 148 -11.93 -13.89 -1.44
C GLU A 148 -11.10 -13.85 -2.74
N ASN A 149 -10.09 -12.97 -2.80
CA ASN A 149 -9.22 -12.82 -3.96
C ASN A 149 -7.88 -13.55 -3.81
N PHE A 150 -7.55 -14.05 -2.63
CA PHE A 150 -6.22 -14.61 -2.38
C PHE A 150 -5.98 -15.86 -3.22
N GLY A 151 -4.76 -15.98 -3.75
CA GLY A 151 -4.33 -17.07 -4.63
C GLY A 151 -4.89 -17.06 -6.04
N LYS A 152 -5.62 -16.00 -6.43
CA LYS A 152 -6.11 -15.81 -7.81
C LYS A 152 -5.08 -15.06 -8.64
N ASP A 153 -5.12 -15.28 -9.95
CA ASP A 153 -4.25 -14.55 -10.86
C ASP A 153 -4.71 -13.08 -10.99
N PRO A 154 -3.80 -12.08 -10.91
CA PRO A 154 -4.15 -10.67 -11.10
C PRO A 154 -4.88 -10.36 -12.42
N SER A 155 -4.69 -11.17 -13.47
CA SER A 155 -5.40 -11.02 -14.75
C SER A 155 -6.90 -11.27 -14.65
N GLU A 156 -7.36 -12.09 -13.70
CA GLU A 156 -8.79 -12.35 -13.46
C GLU A 156 -9.56 -11.09 -13.00
N PHE A 157 -8.83 -10.07 -12.55
CA PHE A 157 -9.39 -8.79 -12.08
C PHE A 157 -9.26 -7.66 -13.10
N ARG A 158 -8.33 -7.78 -14.06
CA ARG A 158 -8.17 -6.81 -15.14
C ARG A 158 -9.32 -6.88 -16.14
N GLU A 159 -9.83 -8.07 -16.45
CA GLU A 159 -10.99 -8.23 -17.36
C GLU A 159 -12.31 -7.68 -16.80
N ASN A 160 -12.42 -7.53 -15.47
CA ASN A 160 -13.63 -7.02 -14.82
C ASN A 160 -13.63 -5.50 -14.58
N ASN A 161 -12.51 -4.81 -14.87
CA ASN A 161 -12.36 -3.37 -14.61
C ASN A 161 -12.36 -2.49 -15.87
N ASP A 162 -12.59 -3.05 -17.06
CA ASP A 162 -12.86 -2.31 -18.30
C ASP A 162 -14.32 -1.78 -18.39
N GLY A 163 -14.99 -1.57 -17.24
CA GLY A 163 -16.43 -1.36 -17.17
C GLY A 163 -16.96 -0.08 -16.51
N ILE A 164 -16.12 0.81 -15.96
CA ILE A 164 -16.64 1.94 -15.14
C ILE A 164 -16.25 3.35 -15.58
N PHE A 165 -15.43 3.54 -16.63
CA PHE A 165 -15.26 4.86 -17.27
C PHE A 165 -15.11 4.75 -18.79
N GLY A 166 -16.24 4.75 -19.49
CA GLY A 166 -16.32 4.86 -20.94
C GLY A 166 -17.63 5.54 -21.33
N GLY A 167 -17.61 6.87 -21.35
CA GLY A 167 -18.76 7.71 -21.64
C GLY A 167 -19.46 7.36 -22.95
N GLY A 168 -20.74 7.72 -23.00
CA GLY A 168 -21.60 7.49 -24.15
C GLY A 168 -20.96 7.95 -25.46
N SER A 169 -21.19 7.14 -26.49
CA SER A 169 -21.16 7.60 -27.87
C SER A 169 -22.40 7.04 -28.55
N ILE A 170 -23.37 7.94 -28.66
CA ILE A 170 -24.25 8.03 -29.83
C ILE A 170 -23.41 7.81 -31.09
N LEU A 171 -23.76 6.78 -31.87
CA LEU A 171 -24.10 6.83 -33.29
C LEU A 171 -24.67 5.47 -33.72
#